data_AF-A0A1C6S9I5-F1
#
_entry.id   AF-A0A1C6S9I5-F1
#
_cell.length_a   1.000
_cell.length_b   1.000
_cell.length_c   1.000
_cell.angle_alpha   90.00
_cell.angle_beta   90.00
_cell.angle_gamma   90.00
#
_symmetry.space_group_name_H-M   'P 1'
#
loop_
_entity.id
_entity.type
_entity.pdbx_description
1 polymer ?
#
loop_
_entity_poly.entity_id
_entity_poly.type
_entity_poly.pdbx_seq_one_letter_code
_entity_poly.pdbx_strand_id
1 'polypeptide(L)'
;MSTPTLIGVPALSGRYTARLIQFGEAPEVLVPLLRRIWTDTFGRDTDAMAAALLARNWRSLAVNPRHRRWDRQPLVPGLGYPAGNDTMRQGSLREDLDGFLEWMYLLHPDQGRLVVYEATVHGRWLRHSVHHLDPVEDLFVTAPALNEGGSEMTVCTVCGAVDEIDHVEVPSMAGYGYDTATSCTRCGSSVATDPMFGARLVRKPWPPHDPTTGDATGSTG
;
A
#
# COMPACT_ATOMS: atom_id res chain seq x y z
N MET A 1 -9.96 2.22 18.27
CA MET A 1 -8.91 2.38 19.31
C MET A 1 -7.61 2.54 18.56
N SER A 2 -6.85 3.58 18.87
CA SER A 2 -5.67 3.92 18.09
C SER A 2 -4.50 3.03 18.49
N THR A 3 -4.06 2.19 17.57
CA THR A 3 -3.11 1.12 17.85
C THR A 3 -1.68 1.54 17.48
N PRO A 4 -0.67 1.00 18.19
CA PRO A 4 0.71 1.26 17.87
C PRO A 4 1.11 0.54 16.58
N THR A 5 1.72 1.29 15.67
CA THR A 5 2.06 0.88 14.31
C THR A 5 3.54 1.10 14.05
N LEU A 6 4.19 0.29 13.22
CA LEU A 6 5.54 0.56 12.75
C LEU A 6 5.51 1.14 11.33
N ILE A 7 6.32 2.16 11.06
CA ILE A 7 6.59 2.62 9.69
C ILE A 7 8.09 2.66 9.43
N GLY A 8 8.54 2.17 8.29
CA GLY A 8 9.97 2.11 8.03
C GLY A 8 10.32 1.58 6.66
N VAL A 9 11.52 1.01 6.59
CA VAL A 9 12.09 0.43 5.39
C VAL A 9 12.56 -1.00 5.67
N PRO A 10 12.52 -1.90 4.67
CA PRO A 10 13.15 -3.20 4.79
C PRO A 10 14.67 -3.03 4.88
N ALA A 11 15.30 -3.98 5.54
CA ALA A 11 16.73 -4.19 5.55
C ALA A 11 17.04 -5.59 5.00
N LEU A 12 18.32 -5.88 4.77
CA LEU A 12 18.76 -7.16 4.22
C LEU A 12 18.25 -8.34 5.06
N SER A 13 17.97 -9.45 4.37
CA SER A 13 17.63 -10.74 4.98
C SER A 13 16.35 -10.74 5.82
N GLY A 14 15.33 -9.99 5.39
CA GLY A 14 14.02 -9.93 6.08
C GLY A 14 14.08 -9.19 7.42
N ARG A 15 15.09 -8.33 7.60
CA ARG A 15 15.14 -7.37 8.71
C ARG A 15 14.41 -6.09 8.31
N TYR A 16 14.17 -5.22 9.28
CA TYR A 16 13.62 -3.90 9.02
C TYR A 16 14.24 -2.85 9.95
N THR A 17 14.17 -1.59 9.53
CA THR A 17 14.38 -0.42 10.39
C THR A 17 13.12 0.43 10.32
N ALA A 18 12.47 0.65 11.46
CA ALA A 18 11.19 1.33 11.52
C ALA A 18 11.08 2.24 12.75
N ARG A 19 10.15 3.18 12.69
CA ARG A 19 9.72 4.01 13.82
C ARG A 19 8.38 3.53 14.33
N LEU A 20 8.24 3.58 15.65
CA LEU A 20 6.96 3.38 16.31
C LEU A 20 6.10 4.63 16.17
N ILE A 21 4.90 4.43 15.66
CA ILE A 21 3.84 5.41 15.56
C ILE A 21 2.81 5.09 16.65
N GLN A 22 2.50 6.09 17.46
CA GLN A 22 1.29 6.10 18.26
C GLN A 22 0.14 6.61 17.41
N PHE A 23 -1.00 5.94 17.52
CA PHE A 23 -2.20 6.28 16.75
C PHE A 23 -2.01 6.13 15.24
N GLY A 24 -1.36 5.04 14.82
CA GLY A 24 -1.35 4.65 13.42
C GLY A 24 -2.75 4.20 12.99
N GLU A 25 -3.10 4.49 11.75
CA GLU A 25 -4.38 4.09 11.15
C GLU A 25 -4.23 2.78 10.35
N ALA A 26 -5.37 2.18 10.03
CA ALA A 26 -5.46 0.99 9.21
C ALA A 26 -5.01 1.25 7.75
N PRO A 27 -4.70 0.20 6.98
CA PRO A 27 -4.10 0.34 5.65
C PRO A 27 -4.95 1.17 4.67
N GLU A 28 -6.27 1.13 4.81
CA GLU A 28 -7.24 1.85 3.99
C GLU A 28 -7.06 3.37 4.09
N VAL A 29 -6.59 3.86 5.25
CA VAL A 29 -6.34 5.29 5.49
C VAL A 29 -4.88 5.64 5.26
N LEU A 30 -3.94 4.80 5.74
CA LEU A 30 -2.53 5.16 5.75
C LEU A 30 -1.87 5.02 4.37
N VAL A 31 -2.26 4.04 3.57
CA VAL A 31 -1.67 3.83 2.23
C VAL A 31 -1.98 5.02 1.30
N PRO A 32 -3.23 5.49 1.14
CA PRO A 32 -3.51 6.67 0.33
C PRO A 32 -2.81 7.93 0.85
N LEU A 33 -2.72 8.10 2.18
CA LEU A 33 -2.02 9.22 2.79
C LEU A 33 -0.53 9.23 2.43
N LEU A 34 0.14 8.08 2.50
CA LEU A 34 1.55 7.95 2.16
C LEU A 34 1.81 8.23 0.67
N ARG A 35 0.93 7.78 -0.24
CA ARG A 35 1.00 8.12 -1.67
C ARG A 35 0.89 9.62 -1.92
N ARG A 36 -0.01 10.27 -1.18
CA ARG A 36 -0.19 11.72 -1.25
C ARG A 36 1.06 12.44 -0.78
N ILE A 37 1.64 12.06 0.36
CA ILE A 37 2.89 12.64 0.86
C ILE A 37 4.03 12.43 -0.16
N TRP A 38 4.16 11.22 -0.72
CA TRP A 38 5.14 10.90 -1.74
C TRP A 38 5.03 11.83 -2.97
N THR A 39 3.81 12.05 -3.45
CA THR A 39 3.56 12.89 -4.64
C THR A 39 3.68 14.38 -4.33
N ASP A 40 2.96 14.85 -3.31
CA ASP A 40 2.77 16.28 -3.01
C ASP A 40 3.99 16.89 -2.30
N THR A 41 4.67 16.12 -1.44
CA THR A 41 5.80 16.63 -0.64
C THR A 41 7.16 16.28 -1.24
N PHE A 42 7.31 15.04 -1.72
CA PHE A 42 8.59 14.52 -2.20
C PHE A 42 8.71 14.50 -3.72
N GLY A 43 7.69 14.94 -4.46
CA GLY A 43 7.76 14.99 -5.93
C GLY A 43 8.05 13.63 -6.55
N ARG A 44 7.55 12.54 -5.93
CA ARG A 44 7.80 11.14 -6.29
C ARG A 44 9.23 10.62 -5.99
N ASP A 45 10.02 11.32 -5.19
CA ASP A 45 11.30 10.83 -4.68
C ASP A 45 11.09 9.86 -3.50
N THR A 46 11.20 8.56 -3.79
CA THR A 46 11.00 7.50 -2.79
C THR A 46 12.12 7.45 -1.75
N ASP A 47 13.36 7.73 -2.13
CA ASP A 47 14.50 7.71 -1.22
C ASP A 47 14.42 8.86 -0.22
N ALA A 48 14.05 10.06 -0.69
CA ALA A 48 13.82 11.22 0.16
C ALA A 48 12.66 10.96 1.15
N MET A 49 11.57 10.34 0.69
CA MET A 49 10.46 9.97 1.56
C MET A 49 10.88 8.92 2.60
N ALA A 50 11.61 7.88 2.19
CA ALA A 50 12.12 6.85 3.08
C ALA A 50 13.02 7.43 4.18
N ALA A 51 13.95 8.33 3.79
CA ALA A 51 14.80 9.05 4.73
C ALA A 51 13.97 9.90 5.70
N ALA A 52 12.93 10.57 5.21
CA ALA A 52 12.05 11.39 6.05
C ALA A 52 11.20 10.57 7.03
N LEU A 53 10.70 9.40 6.63
CA LEU A 53 9.98 8.47 7.52
C LEU A 53 10.88 7.98 8.66
N LEU A 54 12.16 7.74 8.39
CA LEU A 54 13.15 7.35 9.40
C LEU A 54 13.73 8.54 10.18
N ALA A 55 13.54 9.77 9.70
CA ALA A 55 14.02 10.95 10.39
C ALA A 55 13.31 11.14 11.73
N ARG A 56 14.05 11.71 12.69
CA ARG A 56 13.52 12.07 14.01
C ARG A 56 12.42 13.14 13.93
N ASN A 57 12.51 14.01 12.93
CA ASN A 57 11.64 15.16 12.77
C ASN A 57 10.79 15.03 11.51
N TRP A 58 9.51 14.77 11.69
CA TRP A 58 8.53 14.59 10.61
C TRP A 58 7.94 15.89 10.07
N ARG A 59 8.54 17.05 10.37
CA ARG A 59 8.17 18.32 9.73
C ARG A 59 8.27 18.25 8.21
N SER A 60 9.21 17.47 7.68
CA SER A 60 9.39 17.28 6.24
C SER A 60 8.31 16.41 5.61
N LEU A 61 7.48 15.69 6.37
CA LEU A 61 6.37 14.91 5.83
C LEU A 61 5.11 15.77 5.56
N ALA A 62 5.01 16.94 6.18
CA ALA A 62 3.84 17.81 6.06
C ALA A 62 3.89 18.67 4.78
N VAL A 63 2.88 18.52 3.92
CA VAL A 63 2.62 19.44 2.80
C VAL A 63 2.21 20.79 3.41
N ASN A 64 3.14 21.74 3.49
CA ASN A 64 2.99 23.04 4.16
C ASN A 64 2.84 22.95 5.70
N PRO A 65 3.95 22.84 6.45
CA PRO A 65 3.91 22.87 7.91
C PRO A 65 3.44 24.26 8.36
N ARG A 66 2.15 24.43 8.62
CA ARG A 66 1.66 25.65 9.26
C ARG A 66 2.25 25.69 10.66
N HIS A 67 2.82 26.83 11.05
CA HIS A 67 3.17 27.14 12.43
C HIS A 67 1.90 27.23 13.29
N ARG A 68 1.20 26.11 13.51
CA ARG A 68 0.04 26.08 14.41
C ARG A 68 0.54 25.92 15.84
N ARG A 69 0.16 26.89 16.68
CA ARG A 69 0.28 26.85 18.14
C ARG A 69 -0.73 25.85 18.70
N TRP A 70 -0.49 24.54 18.60
CA TRP A 70 -1.19 23.56 19.43
C TRP A 70 -0.41 22.24 19.50
N ASP A 71 0.16 21.97 20.67
CA ASP A 71 1.01 20.80 20.98
C ASP A 71 0.22 19.48 21.12
N ARG A 72 -0.93 19.34 20.46
CA ARG A 72 -1.89 18.22 20.68
C ARG A 72 -2.48 17.60 19.41
N GLN A 73 -1.99 17.96 18.21
CA GLN A 73 -2.40 17.33 16.94
C GLN A 73 -1.18 16.78 16.17
N PRO A 74 -1.31 15.65 15.45
CA PRO A 74 -0.20 15.06 14.72
C PRO A 74 0.23 16.01 13.60
N LEU A 75 1.54 16.10 13.34
CA LEU A 75 2.07 16.98 12.29
C LEU A 75 1.47 16.68 10.91
N VAL A 76 1.12 15.42 10.69
CA VAL A 76 0.38 14.94 9.52
C VAL A 76 -0.89 14.25 10.03
N PRO A 77 -2.10 14.81 9.78
CA PRO A 77 -3.35 14.14 10.13
C PRO A 77 -3.43 12.73 9.53
N GLY A 78 -3.82 11.73 10.33
CA GLY A 78 -3.94 10.32 9.92
C GLY A 78 -2.64 9.50 9.99
N LEU A 79 -1.47 10.14 10.06
CA LEU A 79 -0.18 9.42 10.21
C LEU A 79 0.13 9.04 11.66
N GLY A 80 -0.50 9.70 12.63
CA GLY A 80 -0.18 9.53 14.05
C GLY A 80 1.05 10.32 14.50
N TYR A 81 1.63 9.92 15.65
CA TYR A 81 2.80 10.57 16.25
C TYR A 81 3.95 9.58 16.41
N PRO A 82 5.22 9.99 16.20
CA PRO A 82 6.33 9.17 16.63
C PRO A 82 6.24 8.96 18.15
N ALA A 83 6.42 7.72 18.60
CA ALA A 83 6.39 7.41 20.02
C ALA A 83 7.49 8.19 20.76
N GLY A 84 7.17 8.71 21.96
CA GLY A 84 8.03 9.62 22.71
C GLY A 84 9.38 9.07 23.16
N ASN A 85 9.61 7.75 23.04
CA ASN A 85 10.90 7.11 23.30
C ASN A 85 11.84 7.09 22.08
N ASP A 86 11.40 7.59 20.91
CA ASP A 86 12.21 8.12 19.79
C ASP A 86 13.36 7.24 19.26
N THR A 87 13.37 5.96 19.58
CA THR A 87 14.36 5.02 19.08
C THR A 87 13.83 4.35 17.82
N MET A 88 14.63 4.40 16.76
CA MET A 88 14.42 3.53 15.61
C MET A 88 14.46 2.09 16.11
N ARG A 89 13.41 1.33 15.84
CA ARG A 89 13.34 -0.10 16.08
C ARG A 89 13.99 -0.82 14.91
N GLN A 90 14.91 -1.71 15.22
CA GLN A 90 15.44 -2.68 14.28
C GLN A 90 14.93 -4.06 14.70
N GLY A 91 14.37 -4.81 13.77
CA GLY A 91 13.78 -6.11 14.06
C GLY A 91 13.88 -7.07 12.88
N SER A 92 13.28 -8.24 13.07
CA SER A 92 13.17 -9.28 12.05
C SER A 92 11.70 -9.51 11.70
N LEU A 93 11.37 -9.70 10.43
CA LEU A 93 10.03 -10.13 10.00
C LEU A 93 9.67 -11.53 10.54
N ARG A 94 10.66 -12.31 11.00
CA ARG A 94 10.47 -13.64 11.58
C ARG A 94 10.49 -13.63 13.12
N GLU A 95 10.50 -12.46 13.74
CA GLU A 95 10.45 -12.38 15.20
C GLU A 95 9.06 -12.74 15.72
N ASP A 96 9.02 -13.42 16.86
CA ASP A 96 7.80 -13.57 17.65
C ASP A 96 7.53 -12.23 18.34
N LEU A 97 6.26 -11.83 18.37
CA LEU A 97 5.81 -10.54 18.86
C LEU A 97 4.95 -10.72 20.10
N ASP A 98 5.51 -10.30 21.24
CA ASP A 98 4.74 -10.11 22.46
C ASP A 98 4.24 -8.65 22.52
N GLY A 99 2.93 -8.43 22.46
CA GLY A 99 2.31 -7.13 22.74
C GLY A 99 1.22 -6.67 21.76
N PHE A 100 0.94 -5.36 21.80
CA PHE A 100 -0.20 -4.71 21.15
C PHE A 100 0.10 -4.13 19.75
N LEU A 101 1.14 -4.60 19.06
CA LEU A 101 1.44 -4.13 17.71
C LEU A 101 0.45 -4.73 16.71
N GLU A 102 -0.17 -3.86 15.92
CA GLU A 102 -1.18 -4.28 14.94
C GLU A 102 -0.61 -4.26 13.54
N TRP A 103 -0.12 -3.09 13.10
CA TRP A 103 0.28 -2.87 11.72
C TRP A 103 1.76 -2.50 11.59
N MET A 104 2.38 -2.92 10.49
CA MET A 104 3.69 -2.44 10.06
C MET A 104 3.70 -2.13 8.57
N TYR A 105 4.23 -0.97 8.22
CA TYR A 105 4.33 -0.44 6.86
C TYR A 105 5.79 -0.30 6.47
N LEU A 106 6.25 -1.12 5.53
CA LEU A 106 7.61 -1.08 5.00
C LEU A 106 7.64 -0.52 3.59
N LEU A 107 8.28 0.63 3.44
CA LEU A 107 8.55 1.28 2.16
C LEU A 107 9.81 0.66 1.54
N HIS A 108 9.65 -0.01 0.41
CA HIS A 108 10.72 -0.57 -0.42
C HIS A 108 11.16 0.48 -1.46
N PRO A 109 12.26 1.22 -1.23
CA PRO A 109 12.62 2.36 -2.08
C PRO A 109 13.03 1.93 -3.49
N ASP A 110 13.74 0.80 -3.57
CA ASP A 110 14.19 0.14 -4.80
C ASP A 110 13.04 -0.30 -5.71
N GLN A 111 11.86 -0.54 -5.14
CA GLN A 111 10.70 -1.07 -5.85
C GLN A 111 9.57 -0.04 -6.01
N GLY A 112 9.65 1.10 -5.33
CA GLY A 112 8.56 2.07 -5.25
C GLY A 112 7.28 1.43 -4.67
N ARG A 113 7.43 0.56 -3.67
CA ARG A 113 6.33 -0.22 -3.09
C ARG A 113 6.23 -0.03 -1.59
N LEU A 114 5.02 -0.15 -1.08
CA LEU A 114 4.69 -0.21 0.33
C LEU A 114 4.12 -1.60 0.64
N VAL A 115 4.75 -2.31 1.57
CA VAL A 115 4.29 -3.62 2.04
C VAL A 115 3.73 -3.47 3.45
N VAL A 116 2.52 -3.95 3.63
CA VAL A 116 1.80 -3.91 4.91
C VAL A 116 1.86 -5.29 5.56
N TYR A 117 2.18 -5.32 6.84
CA TYR A 117 2.18 -6.51 7.68
C TYR A 117 1.23 -6.34 8.85
N GLU A 118 0.64 -7.45 9.27
CA GLU A 118 -0.24 -7.54 10.44
C GLU A 118 0.38 -8.49 11.47
N ALA A 119 0.27 -8.14 12.75
CA ALA A 119 0.79 -8.92 13.87
C ALA A 119 -0.27 -9.42 14.85
N THR A 120 -1.34 -8.66 15.11
CA THR A 120 -2.22 -8.87 16.28
C THR A 120 -2.92 -10.22 16.31
N VAL A 121 -3.38 -10.73 15.16
CA VAL A 121 -4.07 -12.03 15.09
C VAL A 121 -3.08 -13.21 15.09
N HIS A 122 -1.79 -12.96 14.88
CA HIS A 122 -0.82 -13.99 14.51
C HIS A 122 0.36 -14.15 15.46
N GLY A 123 0.63 -13.18 16.34
CA GLY A 123 1.79 -13.18 17.23
C GLY A 123 3.14 -13.08 16.50
N ARG A 124 3.11 -12.76 15.20
CA ARG A 124 4.27 -12.62 14.30
C ARG A 124 3.89 -11.75 13.11
N TRP A 125 4.86 -11.15 12.44
CA TRP A 125 4.60 -10.39 11.22
C TRP A 125 4.18 -11.31 10.07
N LEU A 126 2.93 -11.17 9.62
CA LEU A 126 2.46 -11.76 8.38
C LEU A 126 2.16 -10.67 7.36
N ARG A 127 2.54 -10.90 6.10
CA ARG A 127 2.26 -9.94 5.04
C ARG A 127 0.75 -9.90 4.81
N HIS A 128 0.18 -8.71 4.93
CA HIS A 128 -1.22 -8.43 4.72
C HIS A 128 -1.47 -7.96 3.27
N SER A 129 -0.78 -6.91 2.81
CA SER A 129 -0.98 -6.37 1.45
C SER A 129 0.27 -5.70 0.87
N VAL A 130 0.29 -5.50 -0.46
CA VAL A 130 1.39 -4.86 -1.22
C VAL A 130 0.79 -3.80 -2.14
N HIS A 131 1.38 -2.61 -2.12
CA HIS A 131 0.85 -1.42 -2.78
C HIS A 131 1.96 -0.71 -3.54
N HIS A 132 1.71 -0.28 -4.79
CA HIS A 132 2.64 0.63 -5.45
C HIS A 132 2.49 2.06 -4.91
N LEU A 133 3.56 2.86 -4.91
CA LEU A 133 3.44 4.28 -4.56
C LEU A 133 2.76 5.08 -5.67
N ASP A 134 3.06 4.78 -6.92
CA ASP A 134 2.30 5.31 -8.05
C ASP A 134 0.99 4.51 -8.18
N PRO A 135 -0.18 5.12 -7.95
CA PRO A 135 -1.47 4.43 -8.06
C PRO A 135 -1.75 3.95 -9.49
N VAL A 136 -1.11 4.50 -10.53
CA VAL A 136 -1.25 4.00 -11.92
C VAL A 136 -0.69 2.58 -12.06
N GLU A 137 0.32 2.24 -11.25
CA GLU A 137 0.94 0.92 -11.21
C GLU A 137 0.09 -0.12 -10.45
N ASP A 138 -0.89 0.33 -9.66
CA ASP A 138 -1.93 -0.55 -9.14
C ASP A 138 -2.99 -0.81 -10.20
N LEU A 139 -3.59 -2.01 -10.17
CA LEU A 139 -4.73 -2.33 -11.04
C LEU A 139 -6.05 -1.74 -10.55
N PHE A 140 -6.18 -1.58 -9.23
CA PHE A 140 -7.40 -1.17 -8.55
C PHE A 140 -7.05 -0.11 -7.53
N VAL A 141 -7.68 1.05 -7.64
CA VAL A 141 -7.44 2.18 -6.75
C VAL A 141 -8.75 2.61 -6.10
N THR A 142 -8.71 2.82 -4.80
CA THR A 142 -9.84 3.41 -4.08
C THR A 142 -9.84 4.91 -4.30
N ALA A 143 -10.89 5.43 -4.93
CA ALA A 143 -11.12 6.85 -5.13
C ALA A 143 -12.16 7.35 -4.12
N PRO A 144 -11.97 8.57 -3.56
CA PRO A 144 -13.01 9.18 -2.75
C PRO A 144 -14.26 9.36 -3.60
N ALA A 145 -15.43 9.14 -3.00
CA ALA A 145 -16.68 9.40 -3.68
C ALA A 145 -16.74 10.85 -4.16
N LEU A 146 -17.33 11.09 -5.34
CA LEU A 146 -17.49 12.44 -5.91
C LEU A 146 -18.35 13.38 -5.02
N ASN A 147 -19.02 12.83 -4.00
CA ASN A 147 -19.84 13.57 -3.05
C ASN A 147 -19.29 13.42 -1.63
N GLU A 148 -19.28 14.52 -0.85
CA GLU A 148 -18.97 14.49 0.58
C GLU A 148 -19.97 13.56 1.31
N GLY A 149 -19.51 12.34 1.63
CA GLY A 149 -20.31 11.30 2.30
C GLY A 149 -20.65 10.07 1.46
N GLY A 150 -20.18 9.96 0.21
CA GLY A 150 -20.34 8.72 -0.57
C GLY A 150 -19.32 7.65 -0.17
N SER A 151 -19.70 6.38 -0.34
CA SER A 151 -18.81 5.22 -0.14
C SER A 151 -17.61 5.29 -1.07
N GLU A 152 -16.46 4.87 -0.57
CA GLU A 152 -15.24 4.69 -1.35
C GLU A 152 -15.51 3.86 -2.62
N MET A 153 -15.13 4.38 -3.79
CA MET A 153 -15.33 3.71 -5.09
C MET A 153 -14.04 3.04 -5.52
N THR A 154 -14.11 1.81 -6.03
CA THR A 154 -12.91 1.13 -6.57
C THR A 154 -12.86 1.30 -8.08
N VAL A 155 -11.76 1.87 -8.58
CA VAL A 155 -11.58 2.16 -10.00
C VAL A 155 -10.50 1.25 -10.59
N CYS A 156 -10.79 0.59 -11.71
CA CYS A 156 -9.80 -0.13 -12.49
C CYS A 156 -8.94 0.86 -13.29
N THR A 157 -7.63 0.88 -13.07
CA THR A 157 -6.71 1.81 -13.75
C THR A 157 -6.47 1.45 -15.22
N VAL A 158 -6.79 0.23 -15.64
CA VAL A 158 -6.58 -0.25 -17.02
C VAL A 158 -7.70 0.20 -17.96
N CYS A 159 -8.96 0.12 -17.52
CA CYS A 159 -10.12 0.39 -18.38
C CYS A 159 -11.05 1.50 -17.86
N GLY A 160 -10.79 2.02 -16.66
CA GLY A 160 -11.61 3.07 -16.04
C GLY A 160 -12.95 2.57 -15.47
N ALA A 161 -13.17 1.25 -15.36
CA ALA A 161 -14.38 0.71 -14.76
C ALA A 161 -14.47 1.09 -13.27
N VAL A 162 -15.65 1.43 -12.79
CA VAL A 162 -15.91 1.87 -11.41
C VAL A 162 -16.85 0.86 -10.76
N ASP A 163 -16.46 0.31 -9.61
CA ASP A 163 -17.21 -0.70 -8.85
C ASP A 163 -17.58 -1.97 -9.64
N GLU A 164 -16.93 -2.19 -10.79
CA GLU A 164 -17.00 -3.42 -11.60
C GLU A 164 -15.83 -4.34 -11.24
N ILE A 165 -15.65 -4.58 -9.94
CA ILE A 165 -14.52 -5.28 -9.36
C ILE A 165 -15.00 -6.45 -8.50
N ASP A 166 -14.60 -7.67 -8.85
CA ASP A 166 -14.77 -8.84 -8.01
C ASP A 166 -13.59 -8.96 -7.06
N HIS A 167 -13.85 -9.21 -5.78
CA HIS A 167 -12.84 -9.51 -4.77
C HIS A 167 -13.19 -10.84 -4.09
N VAL A 168 -12.18 -11.71 -4.00
CA VAL A 168 -12.28 -13.01 -3.35
C VAL A 168 -11.14 -13.11 -2.34
N GLU A 169 -11.48 -13.54 -1.13
CA GLU A 169 -10.54 -13.84 -0.06
C GLU A 169 -10.80 -15.28 0.42
N VAL A 170 -9.75 -16.10 0.43
CA VAL A 170 -9.83 -17.49 0.88
C VAL A 170 -8.67 -17.82 1.81
N PRO A 171 -8.84 -18.68 2.82
CA PRO A 171 -7.73 -19.14 3.65
C PRO A 171 -6.62 -19.76 2.80
N SER A 172 -5.37 -19.33 3.02
CA SER A 172 -4.26 -19.79 2.20
C SER A 172 -3.90 -21.25 2.46
N MET A 173 -3.55 -21.98 1.40
CA MET A 173 -2.98 -23.33 1.53
C MET A 173 -1.58 -23.34 2.18
N ALA A 174 -0.96 -22.18 2.39
CA ALA A 174 0.28 -22.04 3.16
C ALA A 174 0.13 -22.42 4.64
N GLY A 175 -1.10 -22.65 5.12
CA GLY A 175 -1.40 -22.97 6.51
C GLY A 175 -1.40 -21.73 7.43
N TYR A 176 -1.29 -20.54 6.85
CA TYR A 176 -1.42 -19.25 7.52
C TYR A 176 -1.76 -18.15 6.50
N GLY A 177 -2.46 -17.10 6.94
CA GLY A 177 -2.85 -15.98 6.09
C GLY A 177 -3.98 -16.30 5.10
N TYR A 178 -4.29 -15.34 4.24
CA TYR A 178 -5.31 -15.43 3.21
C TYR A 178 -4.71 -15.23 1.83
N ASP A 179 -5.21 -16.00 0.86
CA ASP A 179 -5.01 -15.71 -0.55
C ASP A 179 -6.13 -14.75 -0.98
N THR A 180 -5.75 -13.61 -1.57
CA THR A 180 -6.73 -12.66 -2.12
C THR A 180 -6.63 -12.65 -3.64
N ALA A 181 -7.76 -12.46 -4.31
CA ALA A 181 -7.82 -12.23 -5.75
C ALA A 181 -8.83 -11.13 -6.04
N THR A 182 -8.36 -10.07 -6.70
CA THR A 182 -9.19 -8.95 -7.14
C THR A 182 -9.13 -8.88 -8.67
N SER A 183 -10.28 -8.76 -9.34
CA SER A 183 -10.36 -8.73 -10.80
C SER A 183 -11.40 -7.74 -11.32
N CYS A 184 -11.08 -7.05 -12.41
CA CYS A 184 -12.04 -6.23 -13.13
C CYS A 184 -12.93 -7.11 -13.99
N THR A 185 -14.25 -7.04 -13.80
CA THR A 185 -15.19 -7.82 -14.61
C THR A 185 -15.27 -7.30 -16.05
N ARG A 186 -14.88 -6.04 -16.29
CA ARG A 186 -14.88 -5.41 -17.61
C ARG A 186 -13.69 -5.79 -18.50
N CYS A 187 -12.47 -5.59 -18.01
CA CYS A 187 -11.27 -5.86 -18.81
C CYS A 187 -10.57 -7.18 -18.46
N GLY A 188 -10.95 -7.84 -17.37
CA GLY A 188 -10.34 -9.09 -16.91
C GLY A 188 -8.91 -8.93 -16.36
N SER A 189 -8.44 -7.69 -16.13
CA SER A 189 -7.19 -7.49 -15.39
C SER A 189 -7.37 -7.94 -13.95
N SER A 190 -6.34 -8.53 -13.35
CA SER A 190 -6.43 -9.08 -12.00
C SER A 190 -5.14 -8.98 -11.21
N VAL A 191 -5.27 -8.86 -9.90
CA VAL A 191 -4.20 -9.02 -8.93
C VAL A 191 -4.57 -10.15 -7.99
N ALA A 192 -3.64 -11.06 -7.74
CA ALA A 192 -3.77 -12.08 -6.71
C ALA A 192 -2.63 -11.93 -5.71
N THR A 193 -2.90 -12.06 -4.42
CA THR A 193 -1.87 -12.13 -3.39
C THR A 193 -1.95 -13.48 -2.71
N ASP A 194 -0.80 -14.09 -2.43
CA ASP A 194 -0.70 -15.22 -1.52
C ASP A 194 0.42 -14.93 -0.49
N PRO A 195 0.39 -15.50 0.73
CA PRO A 195 1.40 -15.26 1.75
C PRO A 195 2.82 -15.74 1.39
N MET A 196 2.95 -16.76 0.55
CA MET A 196 4.23 -17.40 0.21
C MET A 196 4.93 -16.73 -0.99
N PHE A 197 4.22 -16.46 -2.08
CA PHE A 197 4.85 -16.05 -3.35
C PHE A 197 4.71 -14.57 -3.68
N GLY A 198 3.76 -13.83 -3.11
CA GLY A 198 3.65 -12.39 -3.40
C GLY A 198 2.34 -11.96 -4.00
N ALA A 199 2.35 -10.72 -4.49
CA ALA A 199 1.34 -10.23 -5.41
C ALA A 199 1.72 -10.63 -6.84
N ARG A 200 0.80 -11.28 -7.55
CA ARG A 200 0.85 -11.55 -8.97
C ARG A 200 -0.14 -10.65 -9.68
N LEU A 201 0.35 -9.83 -10.60
CA LEU A 201 -0.44 -8.86 -11.35
C LEU A 201 -0.54 -9.28 -12.82
N VAL A 202 -1.76 -9.26 -13.37
CA VAL A 202 -2.06 -9.54 -14.77
C VAL A 202 -2.82 -8.35 -15.34
N ARG A 203 -2.13 -7.53 -16.14
CA ARG A 203 -2.77 -6.48 -16.95
C ARG A 203 -3.26 -7.09 -18.25
N LYS A 204 -4.54 -6.91 -18.58
CA LYS A 204 -5.07 -7.25 -19.89
C LYS A 204 -4.91 -6.04 -20.83
N PRO A 205 -4.53 -6.25 -22.10
CA PRO A 205 -4.56 -5.18 -23.10
C PRO A 205 -5.97 -4.57 -23.18
N TRP A 206 -6.04 -3.24 -23.16
CA TRP A 206 -7.31 -2.52 -23.26
C TRP A 206 -7.14 -1.23 -24.08
N PRO A 207 -8.06 -0.91 -25.01
CA PRO A 207 -9.21 -1.72 -25.43
C PRO A 207 -8.78 -3.06 -26.08
N PRO A 208 -9.65 -4.08 -26.12
CA PRO A 208 -9.32 -5.35 -26.76
C PRO A 208 -8.92 -5.07 -28.21
N HIS A 209 -7.73 -5.50 -28.62
CA HIS A 209 -7.41 -5.50 -30.04
C HIS A 209 -8.26 -6.58 -30.71
N ASP A 210 -9.10 -6.19 -31.67
CA ASP A 210 -9.74 -7.17 -32.54
C ASP A 210 -8.63 -7.99 -33.22
N PRO A 211 -8.74 -9.33 -33.27
CA PRO A 211 -7.82 -10.12 -34.05
C PRO A 211 -7.93 -9.65 -35.50
N THR A 212 -6.83 -9.11 -36.03
CA THR A 212 -6.70 -8.69 -37.42
C THR A 212 -7.25 -9.79 -38.33
N THR A 213 -8.43 -9.56 -38.88
CA THR A 213 -9.11 -10.53 -39.74
C THR A 213 -8.38 -10.51 -41.08
N GLY A 214 -7.55 -11.53 -41.30
CA GLY A 214 -7.04 -12.06 -42.57
C GLY A 214 -6.79 -11.10 -43.73
N ASP A 215 -5.52 -10.81 -44.02
CA ASP A 215 -5.07 -10.58 -45.40
C ASP A 215 -5.12 -11.91 -46.16
N ALA A 216 -6.33 -12.27 -46.60
CA ALA A 216 -6.54 -13.22 -47.69
C ALA A 216 -6.63 -12.42 -48.99
N THR A 217 -5.49 -12.01 -49.53
CA THR A 217 -5.38 -11.68 -50.96
C THR A 217 -4.54 -12.76 -51.63
N GLY A 218 -5.24 -13.81 -52.04
CA GLY A 218 -4.78 -14.64 -53.14
C GLY A 218 -4.73 -13.78 -54.40
N SER A 219 -3.51 -13.48 -54.86
CA SER A 219 -3.26 -12.97 -56.21
C SER A 219 -2.91 -14.14 -57.11
N THR A 220 -3.92 -14.69 -57.76
CA THR A 220 -3.76 -15.40 -59.04
C THR A 220 -4.08 -14.40 -60.14
N GLY A 221 -3.06 -14.08 -60.95
CA GLY A 221 -3.12 -13.23 -62.13
C GLY A 221 -1.76 -13.16 -62.78
#